data_AF-A0A7V3MHU2-F1
#
_entry.id   AF-A0A7V3MHU2-F1
#
_cell.length_a   1.000
_cell.length_b   1.000
_cell.length_c   1.000
_cell.angle_alpha   90.00
_cell.angle_beta   90.00
_cell.angle_gamma   90.00
#
_symmetry.space_group_name_H-M   'P 1'
#
loop_
_entity.id
_entity.type
_entity.pdbx_description
1 polymer ?
#
loop_
_entity_poly.entity_id
_entity_poly.type
_entity_poly.pdbx_seq_one_letter_code
_entity_poly.pdbx_strand_id
1 'polypeptide(L)' 'MPRTLGWARQFHEPESPGSLPLLVFPHAGAGASAYRQFSKALCRTFDVVVFQYPGRQDRAAEAPLATLPEMAAGA' A
#
# COMPACT_ATOMS: atom_id res chain seq x y z
N MET A 1 -8.67 -20.61 -3.48
CA MET A 1 -8.61 -19.54 -4.51
C MET A 1 -7.55 -18.55 -4.08
N PRO A 2 -6.62 -18.12 -4.94
CA PRO A 2 -5.73 -17.03 -4.58
C PRO A 2 -6.57 -15.78 -4.32
N ARG A 3 -6.43 -15.18 -3.14
CA ARG A 3 -6.97 -13.84 -2.88
C ARG A 3 -6.15 -12.87 -3.73
N THR A 4 -6.71 -12.34 -4.80
CA THR A 4 -6.10 -11.23 -5.53
C THR A 4 -6.08 -10.03 -4.58
N LEU A 5 -4.90 -9.69 -4.08
CA LEU A 5 -4.73 -8.54 -3.20
C LEU A 5 -4.74 -7.28 -4.07
N GLY A 6 -5.64 -6.33 -3.77
CA GLY A 6 -5.85 -5.11 -4.57
C GLY A 6 -4.72 -4.08 -4.41
N TRP A 7 -5.07 -2.79 -4.33
CA TRP A 7 -4.09 -1.70 -4.20
C TRP A 7 -3.56 -1.49 -2.79
N ALA A 8 -4.39 -1.70 -1.77
CA ALA A 8 -4.04 -1.37 -0.39
C ALA A 8 -3.39 -2.54 0.34
N ARG A 9 -2.37 -2.25 1.17
CA ARG A 9 -1.77 -3.18 2.12
C ARG A 9 -1.83 -2.57 3.52
N GLN A 10 -2.44 -3.27 4.46
CA GLN A 10 -2.35 -2.98 5.87
C GLN A 10 -1.49 -4.08 6.50
N PHE A 11 -0.31 -3.72 7.00
CA PHE A 11 0.65 -4.71 7.52
C PHE A 11 0.50 -4.96 9.03
N HIS A 12 -0.04 -3.98 9.76
CA HIS A 12 -0.23 -4.01 11.19
C HIS A 12 -1.59 -3.38 11.50
N GLU A 13 -2.33 -3.98 12.43
CA GLU A 13 -3.57 -3.39 12.94
C GLU A 13 -3.25 -2.10 13.72
N PRO A 14 -4.12 -1.08 13.67
CA PRO A 14 -3.98 0.10 14.50
C PRO A 14 -4.09 -0.26 15.99
N GLU A 15 -3.28 0.35 16.84
CA GLU A 15 -3.31 0.06 18.29
C GLU A 15 -4.57 0.60 19.00
N SER A 16 -5.22 1.61 18.43
CA SER A 16 -6.48 2.17 18.96
C SER A 16 -7.60 2.08 17.93
N PRO A 17 -8.81 1.66 18.33
CA PRO A 17 -10.01 1.89 17.55
C PRO A 17 -10.16 3.38 17.23
N GLY A 18 -10.49 3.72 15.99
CA GLY A 18 -10.70 5.10 15.55
C GLY A 18 -9.44 5.90 15.19
N SER A 19 -8.27 5.25 15.11
CA SER A 19 -7.06 5.89 14.55
C SER A 19 -7.33 6.45 13.16
N LEU A 20 -6.82 7.66 12.90
CA LEU A 20 -6.96 8.30 11.60
C LEU A 20 -6.19 7.52 10.52
N PRO A 21 -6.71 7.43 9.29
CA PRO A 21 -6.00 6.76 8.20
C PRO A 21 -4.76 7.55 7.78
N LEU A 22 -3.65 6.84 7.61
CA LEU A 22 -2.43 7.35 6.98
C LEU A 22 -2.18 6.58 5.69
N LEU A 23 -2.40 7.25 4.56
CA LEU A 23 -2.16 6.69 3.23
C LEU A 23 -0.70 6.92 2.82
N VAL A 24 0.02 5.84 2.53
CA VAL A 24 1.41 5.87 2.11
C VAL A 24 1.50 5.51 0.63
N PHE A 25 2.02 6.44 -0.15
CA PHE A 25 2.29 6.28 -1.58
C PHE A 25 3.80 6.04 -1.79
N PRO A 26 4.23 4.81 -2.09
CA PRO A 26 5.64 4.52 -2.34
C PRO A 26 6.23 5.32 -3.51
N HIS A 27 7.53 5.60 -3.45
CA HIS A 27 8.24 6.20 -4.58
C HIS A 27 8.41 5.20 -5.75
N ALA A 28 8.79 5.71 -6.92
CA ALA A 28 9.01 4.89 -8.11
C ALA A 28 10.00 3.75 -7.86
N GLY A 29 9.60 2.52 -8.21
CA GLY A 29 10.41 1.32 -8.05
C GLY A 29 10.18 0.55 -6.75
N ALA A 30 9.59 1.18 -5.73
CA ALA A 30 9.27 0.50 -4.49
C ALA A 30 7.98 -0.34 -4.60
N GLY A 31 7.89 -1.38 -3.76
CA GLY A 31 6.63 -2.04 -3.42
C GLY A 31 6.28 -1.81 -1.95
N ALA A 32 5.03 -2.07 -1.57
CA ALA A 32 4.49 -1.77 -0.26
C ALA A 32 5.31 -2.41 0.88
N SER A 33 5.87 -3.61 0.68
CA SER A 33 6.62 -4.30 1.74
C SER A 33 7.88 -3.53 2.20
N ALA A 34 8.44 -2.63 1.39
CA ALA A 34 9.55 -1.77 1.80
C ALA A 34 9.18 -0.83 2.97
N TYR A 35 7.89 -0.56 3.15
CA TYR A 35 7.34 0.31 4.19
C TYR A 35 6.83 -0.48 5.41
N ARG A 36 7.15 -1.77 5.53
CA ARG A 36 6.64 -2.60 6.64
C ARG A 36 7.10 -2.11 8.02
N GLN A 37 8.37 -1.73 8.17
CA GLN A 37 8.86 -1.16 9.45
C GLN A 37 8.25 0.21 9.74
N PHE A 38 8.01 1.01 8.70
CA PHE A 38 7.30 2.29 8.82
C PHE A 38 5.87 2.10 9.33
N SER A 39 5.13 1.14 8.75
CA SER A 39 3.80 0.76 9.22
C SER A 39 3.82 0.29 10.67
N LYS A 40 4.81 -0.52 11.08
CA LYS A 40 4.95 -0.98 12.47
C LYS A 40 5.14 0.17 13.46
N ALA A 41 5.91 1.18 13.08
CA ALA A 41 6.17 2.32 13.94
C ALA A 41 4.94 3.22 14.07
N LEU A 42 4.20 3.44 12.98
CA LEU A 42 3.11 4.41 12.93
C LEU A 42 1.73 3.83 13.25
N CYS A 43 1.55 2.50 13.28
CA CYS A 43 0.29 1.88 13.69
C CYS A 43 -0.12 2.21 15.13
N ARG A 44 0.82 2.70 15.94
CA ARG A 44 0.58 3.23 17.30
C ARG A 44 -0.30 4.47 17.33
N THR A 45 -0.41 5.17 16.20
CA THR A 45 -1.11 6.46 16.10
C THR A 45 -2.13 6.45 14.96
N PHE A 46 -1.83 5.76 13.86
CA PHE A 46 -2.60 5.79 12.63
C PHE A 46 -3.06 4.40 12.20
N ASP A 47 -4.15 4.37 11.44
CA ASP A 47 -4.46 3.22 10.60
C ASP A 47 -3.63 3.32 9.29
N VAL A 48 -2.50 2.61 9.25
CA VAL A 48 -1.51 2.76 8.17
C VAL A 48 -1.84 1.86 6.99
N VAL A 49 -2.12 2.48 5.85
CA VAL A 49 -2.39 1.81 4.58
C VAL A 49 -1.31 2.18 3.58
N VAL A 50 -0.61 1.17 3.03
CA VAL A 50 0.44 1.35 2.03
C VAL A 50 -0.02 0.86 0.67
N PHE A 51 0.15 1.67 -0.37
CA PHE A 51 -0.26 1.31 -1.73
C PHE A 51 0.74 0.36 -2.43
N GLN A 52 0.20 -0.60 -3.18
CA GLN A 52 0.90 -1.58 -4.00
C GLN A 52 0.49 -1.40 -5.47
N TYR A 53 1.36 -0.76 -6.25
CA TYR A 53 1.12 -0.47 -7.66
C TYR A 53 1.20 -1.74 -8.55
N PRO A 54 0.50 -1.75 -9.69
CA PRO A 54 0.71 -2.75 -10.75
C PRO A 54 2.19 -2.86 -11.15
N GLY A 55 2.65 -4.06 -11.49
CA GLY A 55 4.04 -4.32 -11.86
C GLY A 55 5.01 -4.38 -10.67
N ARG A 56 4.51 -4.51 -9.44
CA ARG A 56 5.32 -4.62 -8.22
C ARG A 56 4.89 -5.80 -7.37
N GLN A 57 5.85 -6.54 -6.81
CA GLN A 57 5.64 -7.65 -5.86
C GLN A 57 4.59 -8.66 -6.33
N ASP A 58 3.54 -8.91 -5.53
CA ASP A 58 2.46 -9.84 -5.86
C ASP A 58 1.65 -9.41 -7.09
N ARG A 59 1.79 -8.15 -7.53
CA ARG A 59 1.23 -7.59 -8.77
C ARG A 59 2.25 -7.48 -9.90
N ALA A 60 3.40 -8.17 -9.83
CA ALA A 60 4.48 -8.05 -10.82
C ALA A 60 4.08 -8.49 -12.24
N ALA A 61 3.09 -9.36 -12.38
CA ALA A 61 2.56 -9.79 -13.67
C ALA A 61 1.63 -8.76 -14.34
N GLU A 62 1.19 -7.73 -13.61
CA GLU A 62 0.34 -6.67 -14.15
C GLU A 62 1.18 -5.60 -14.86
N ALA A 63 0.65 -5.04 -15.94
CA ALA A 63 1.32 -3.96 -16.66
C ALA A 63 1.47 -2.72 -15.74
N PRO A 64 2.68 -2.13 -15.62
CA PRO A 64 2.86 -0.87 -14.90
C PRO A 64 2.08 0.26 -15.58
N LEU A 65 1.48 1.13 -14.77
CA LEU A 65 0.88 2.37 -15.25
C LEU A 65 1.96 3.42 -15.50
N ALA A 66 1.81 4.23 -16.55
CA ALA A 66 2.86 5.11 -17.03
C ALA A 66 2.72 6.55 -16.53
N THR A 67 1.51 6.95 -16.11
CA THR A 67 1.24 8.33 -15.66
C THR A 67 0.58 8.39 -14.29
N LEU A 68 0.77 9.51 -13.58
CA LEU A 68 0.10 9.75 -12.29
C LEU A 68 -1.44 9.77 -12.41
N PRO A 69 -2.06 10.37 -13.45
CA PRO A 69 -3.51 10.27 -13.64
C PRO A 69 -4.01 8.83 -13.83
N GLU A 70 -3.31 8.00 -14.61
CA GLU A 70 -3.66 6.57 -14.74
C GLU A 70 -3.56 5.86 -13.39
N MET A 71 -2.51 6.13 -12.61
CA MET A 71 -2.37 5.59 -11.25
C MET A 71 -3.52 5.99 -10.34
N ALA A 72 -3.94 7.27 -10.39
CA ALA A 72 -5.03 7.77 -9.55
C ALA A 72 -6.39 7.17 -9.96
N ALA A 73 -6.62 6.97 -11.26
CA ALA A 73 -7.86 6.39 -11.78
C ALA A 73 -7.95 4.86 -11.57
N GLY A 74 -6.83 4.17 -11.42
CA GLY A 74 -6.79 2.71 -11.27
C GLY A 74 -7.09 2.22 -9.85
N ALA A 75 -6.98 3.09 -8.84
CA ALA A 75 -7.10 2.77 -7.42
C ALA A 75 -8.54 2.68 -6.92
#